data_AF-A0A9P0TSW7-F1
#
_entry.id   AF-A0A9P0TSW7-F1
#
_cell.length_a   1.000
_cell.length_b   1.000
_cell.length_c   1.000
_cell.angle_alpha   90.00
_cell.angle_beta   90.00
_cell.angle_gamma   90.00
#
_symmetry.space_group_name_H-M   'P 1'
#
loop_
_entity.id
_entity.type
_entity.pdbx_description
1 polymer ?
#
loop_
_entity_poly.entity_id
_entity_poly.type
_entity_poly.pdbx_seq_one_letter_code
_entity_poly.pdbx_strand_id
1 'polypeptide(L)'
;MLEPWNNKAVLPPPMNTFLCKNKKDIRDIRLNTNNIIQVLSKQSPLHQESALFSRFLYKFDKKFRNDIGYRNFKKVNTALKKYLTLNLLKDLQRFASLLPNKDDELYLPTRQMMEYVLVRIMSFSKLMLRIVICAKQAAIFYLDRIKRGESHWMCLMPYALLSRIWSMAQVLLQHSCNWYNQLHPLLEILQPKGLNFLPLEYKMPDDLEVWCDLKNLNEYGNFEWTHKVKIKMEPMILNDLDGNLCDSIFEFVNKINENMEVPEEVNSTITTIKETLNETNPYFHDDIGVPVSRQNLQTNNNSVSKISKGILDKSQVKESFKAEDISVVVDRRESNVITYIHSIDNISNNNGLKKFIDIEEVYRNKNEDKALTGHLSVMQWLTLKASLLKLTVDGFLPRKLNRKIQYIWREKCLYYK
;
A
#
# COMPACT_ATOMS: atom_id res chain seq x y z
N MET A 1 13.88 31.30 -20.83
CA MET A 1 12.92 30.37 -21.49
C MET A 1 12.43 29.35 -20.46
N LEU A 2 11.36 28.60 -20.74
CA LEU A 2 11.03 27.41 -19.95
C LEU A 2 12.09 26.33 -20.19
N GLU A 3 12.61 25.72 -19.13
CA GLU A 3 13.58 24.62 -19.25
C GLU A 3 12.95 23.39 -19.94
N PRO A 4 13.70 22.63 -20.77
CA PRO A 4 13.13 21.54 -21.57
C PRO A 4 12.32 20.52 -20.77
N TRP A 5 12.77 20.13 -19.58
CA TRP A 5 12.10 19.16 -18.71
C TRP A 5 10.76 19.66 -18.13
N ASN A 6 10.52 20.97 -18.08
CA ASN A 6 9.27 21.55 -17.55
C ASN A 6 8.26 21.86 -18.67
N ASN A 7 8.65 21.69 -19.94
CA ASN A 7 7.78 21.96 -21.07
C ASN A 7 6.93 20.72 -21.44
N LYS A 8 5.61 20.83 -21.23
CA LYS A 8 4.65 19.75 -21.58
C LYS A 8 4.55 19.50 -23.10
N ALA A 9 4.86 20.51 -23.92
CA ALA A 9 4.72 20.47 -25.38
C ALA A 9 6.00 19.99 -26.09
N VAL A 10 6.98 19.43 -25.37
CA VAL A 10 8.16 18.79 -25.98
C VAL A 10 7.69 17.58 -26.79
N LEU A 11 7.84 17.69 -28.11
CA LEU A 11 7.60 16.60 -29.05
C LEU A 11 8.84 15.70 -29.14
N PRO A 12 8.66 14.39 -29.39
CA PRO A 12 9.78 13.50 -29.70
C PRO A 12 10.47 13.95 -31.00
N PRO A 13 11.81 13.86 -31.09
CA PRO A 13 12.53 14.17 -32.32
C PRO A 13 12.19 13.19 -33.45
N PRO A 14 12.53 13.50 -34.72
CA PRO A 14 12.37 12.60 -35.84
C PRO A 14 13.02 11.23 -35.58
N MET A 15 12.34 10.15 -35.99
CA MET A 15 12.79 8.77 -35.78
C MET A 15 13.92 8.42 -36.76
N ASN A 16 15.14 8.83 -36.43
CA ASN A 16 16.34 8.57 -37.23
C ASN A 16 17.24 7.54 -36.55
N THR A 17 17.80 6.63 -37.35
CA THR A 17 18.82 5.65 -36.95
C THR A 17 20.16 5.90 -37.64
N PHE A 18 21.24 5.33 -37.11
CA PHE A 18 22.58 5.38 -37.70
C PHE A 18 23.29 4.03 -37.57
N LEU A 19 24.17 3.73 -38.54
CA LEU A 19 25.02 2.54 -38.49
C LEU A 19 26.10 2.72 -37.42
N CYS A 20 26.00 1.98 -36.32
CA CYS A 20 27.04 1.89 -35.30
C CYS A 20 28.12 0.89 -35.71
N LYS A 21 29.35 1.07 -35.20
CA LYS A 21 30.47 0.14 -35.41
C LYS A 21 30.76 -0.74 -34.18
N ASN A 22 30.26 -0.35 -33.01
CA ASN A 22 30.50 -1.06 -31.75
C ASN A 22 29.28 -1.92 -31.37
N LYS A 23 29.49 -3.23 -31.17
CA LYS A 23 28.41 -4.16 -30.82
C LYS A 23 28.18 -4.33 -29.31
N LYS A 24 29.18 -4.09 -28.45
CA LYS A 24 29.10 -4.38 -27.00
C LYS A 24 28.05 -3.49 -26.32
N ASP A 25 28.17 -2.19 -26.51
CA ASP A 25 27.36 -1.14 -25.89
C ASP A 25 25.84 -1.26 -26.17
N ILE A 26 25.47 -1.94 -27.27
CA ILE A 26 24.08 -2.16 -27.69
C ILE A 26 23.33 -3.03 -26.67
N ARG A 27 24.00 -4.05 -26.11
CA ARG A 27 23.40 -4.97 -25.15
C ARG A 27 23.07 -4.24 -23.85
N ASP A 28 23.96 -3.37 -23.39
CA ASP A 28 23.79 -2.60 -22.15
C ASP A 28 22.65 -1.58 -22.28
N ILE A 29 22.59 -0.83 -23.39
CA ILE A 29 21.46 0.07 -23.69
C ILE A 29 20.13 -0.70 -23.66
N ARG A 30 20.08 -1.89 -24.27
CA ARG A 30 18.87 -2.72 -24.35
C ARG A 30 18.48 -3.30 -22.98
N LEU A 31 19.43 -3.81 -22.22
CA LEU A 31 19.19 -4.34 -20.87
C LEU A 31 18.67 -3.24 -19.95
N ASN A 32 19.33 -2.09 -19.91
CA ASN A 32 18.90 -0.94 -19.11
C ASN A 32 17.50 -0.47 -19.52
N THR A 33 17.24 -0.29 -20.83
CA THR A 33 15.91 0.12 -21.32
C THR A 33 14.82 -0.89 -20.95
N ASN A 34 15.09 -2.20 -21.09
CA ASN A 34 14.14 -3.25 -20.73
C ASN A 34 13.88 -3.32 -19.21
N ASN A 35 14.91 -3.14 -18.38
CA ASN A 35 14.77 -3.08 -16.92
C ASN A 35 13.87 -1.91 -16.51
N ILE A 36 14.05 -0.73 -17.12
CA ILE A 36 13.18 0.43 -16.89
C ILE A 36 11.73 0.11 -17.29
N ILE A 37 11.51 -0.48 -18.48
CA ILE A 37 10.16 -0.86 -18.95
C ILE A 37 9.50 -1.89 -18.01
N GLN A 38 10.25 -2.86 -17.47
CA GLN A 38 9.73 -3.82 -16.49
C GLN A 38 9.28 -3.14 -15.18
N VAL A 39 10.04 -2.16 -14.67
CA VAL A 39 9.64 -1.43 -13.45
C VAL A 39 8.45 -0.50 -13.74
N LEU A 40 8.46 0.22 -14.86
CA LEU A 40 7.37 1.13 -15.24
C LEU A 40 6.06 0.41 -15.55
N SER A 41 6.10 -0.77 -16.16
CA SER A 41 4.89 -1.58 -16.42
C SER A 41 4.20 -2.07 -15.13
N LYS A 42 4.95 -2.22 -14.03
CA LYS A 42 4.43 -2.63 -12.71
C LYS A 42 3.80 -1.47 -11.89
N GLN A 43 3.58 -0.29 -12.47
CA GLN A 43 3.01 0.89 -11.78
C GLN A 43 1.50 0.81 -11.43
N SER A 44 0.83 -0.32 -11.68
CA SER A 44 -0.59 -0.53 -11.36
C SER A 44 -1.00 -0.13 -9.93
N PRO A 45 -0.24 -0.45 -8.85
CA PRO A 45 -0.61 -0.04 -7.48
C PRO A 45 -0.68 1.47 -7.30
N LEU A 46 0.27 2.23 -7.87
CA LEU A 46 0.26 3.70 -7.79
C LEU A 46 -0.94 4.30 -8.55
N HIS A 47 -1.36 3.67 -9.65
CA HIS A 47 -2.56 4.09 -10.38
C HIS A 47 -3.84 3.83 -9.59
N GLN A 48 -3.94 2.68 -8.91
CA GLN A 48 -5.06 2.35 -8.02
C GLN A 48 -5.16 3.35 -6.86
N GLU A 49 -4.05 3.68 -6.21
CA GLU A 49 -4.03 4.66 -5.13
C GLU A 49 -4.34 6.09 -5.60
N SER A 50 -3.85 6.50 -6.77
CA SER A 50 -4.22 7.78 -7.40
C SER A 50 -5.72 7.86 -7.71
N ALA A 51 -6.34 6.77 -8.17
CA ALA A 51 -7.78 6.69 -8.39
C ALA A 51 -8.57 6.79 -7.06
N LEU A 52 -8.12 6.09 -6.01
CA LEU A 52 -8.70 6.19 -4.67
C LEU A 52 -8.58 7.62 -4.11
N PHE A 53 -7.43 8.27 -4.34
CA PHE A 53 -7.16 9.66 -3.96
C PHE A 53 -8.10 10.65 -4.64
N SER A 54 -8.34 10.48 -5.94
CA SER A 54 -9.31 11.29 -6.68
C SER A 54 -10.75 11.08 -6.20
N ARG A 55 -11.15 9.83 -5.89
CA ARG A 55 -12.47 9.52 -5.29
C ARG A 55 -12.63 10.13 -3.90
N PHE A 56 -11.60 10.06 -3.05
CA PHE A 56 -11.60 10.70 -1.74
C PHE A 56 -11.78 12.21 -1.87
N LEU A 57 -10.99 12.87 -2.74
CA LEU A 57 -11.14 14.30 -3.02
C LEU A 57 -12.56 14.66 -3.42
N TYR A 58 -13.16 13.95 -4.38
CA TYR A 58 -14.53 14.20 -4.84
C TYR A 58 -15.55 14.11 -3.70
N LYS A 59 -15.49 13.05 -2.87
CA LYS A 59 -16.41 12.86 -1.73
C LYS A 59 -16.29 13.96 -0.67
N PHE A 60 -15.09 14.51 -0.48
CA PHE A 60 -14.78 15.40 0.64
C PHE A 60 -14.64 16.89 0.27
N ASP A 61 -14.78 17.26 -1.00
CA ASP A 61 -14.61 18.64 -1.49
C ASP A 61 -15.53 19.65 -0.81
N LYS A 62 -16.82 19.34 -0.70
CA LYS A 62 -17.80 20.22 -0.05
C LYS A 62 -17.52 20.39 1.45
N LYS A 63 -17.02 19.36 2.14
CA LYS A 63 -16.82 19.36 3.60
C LYS A 63 -15.54 20.09 4.02
N PHE A 64 -14.47 20.01 3.22
CA PHE A 64 -13.15 20.53 3.59
C PHE A 64 -12.64 21.63 2.63
N ARG A 65 -13.53 22.33 1.91
CA ARG A 65 -13.17 23.31 0.88
C ARG A 65 -12.11 24.35 1.29
N ASN A 66 -12.20 24.87 2.52
CA ASN A 66 -11.32 25.93 3.03
C ASN A 66 -10.11 25.40 3.83
N ASP A 67 -10.05 24.08 4.01
CA ASP A 67 -9.11 23.40 4.90
C ASP A 67 -7.67 23.40 4.35
N ILE A 68 -6.68 23.62 5.22
CA ILE A 68 -5.26 23.72 4.82
C ILE A 68 -4.69 22.34 4.46
N GLY A 69 -5.02 21.29 5.23
CA GLY A 69 -4.59 19.92 4.97
C GLY A 69 -5.18 19.44 3.65
N TYR A 70 -6.47 19.68 3.44
CA TYR A 70 -7.18 19.36 2.19
C TYR A 70 -6.65 20.13 0.98
N ARG A 71 -6.23 21.41 1.14
CA ARG A 71 -5.56 22.16 0.07
C ARG A 71 -4.21 21.53 -0.32
N ASN A 72 -3.42 21.03 0.63
CA ASN A 72 -2.19 20.31 0.31
C ASN A 72 -2.48 18.92 -0.28
N PHE A 73 -3.52 18.24 0.20
CA PHE A 73 -4.04 17.00 -0.40
C PHE A 73 -4.39 17.22 -1.90
N LYS A 74 -5.09 18.31 -2.25
CA LYS A 74 -5.35 18.69 -3.65
C LYS A 74 -4.07 18.90 -4.48
N LYS A 75 -2.98 19.42 -3.91
CA LYS A 75 -1.69 19.56 -4.61
C LYS A 75 -1.11 18.18 -4.99
N VAL A 76 -1.19 17.20 -4.09
CA VAL A 76 -0.77 15.80 -4.37
C VAL A 76 -1.53 15.24 -5.57
N ASN A 77 -2.86 15.34 -5.60
CA ASN A 77 -3.64 14.85 -6.76
C ASN A 77 -3.31 15.60 -8.05
N THR A 78 -3.03 16.91 -7.96
CA THR A 78 -2.65 17.70 -9.14
C THR A 78 -1.29 17.23 -9.69
N ALA A 79 -0.35 16.86 -8.82
CA ALA A 79 0.93 16.28 -9.23
C ALA A 79 0.76 14.84 -9.78
N LEU A 80 -0.05 14.00 -9.13
CA LEU A 80 -0.39 12.65 -9.63
C LEU A 80 -1.06 12.68 -11.01
N LYS A 81 -1.99 13.61 -11.25
CA LYS A 81 -2.59 13.82 -12.58
C LYS A 81 -1.56 14.26 -13.62
N LYS A 82 -0.59 15.11 -13.26
CA LYS A 82 0.52 15.47 -14.17
C LYS A 82 1.39 14.26 -14.49
N TYR A 83 1.73 13.45 -13.49
CA TYR A 83 2.44 12.17 -13.68
C TYR A 83 1.67 11.23 -14.63
N LEU A 84 0.36 11.02 -14.43
CA LEU A 84 -0.45 10.18 -15.32
C LEU A 84 -0.53 10.71 -16.77
N THR A 85 -0.31 12.01 -17.01
CA THR A 85 -0.18 12.56 -18.37
C THR A 85 1.23 12.43 -18.96
N LEU A 86 2.25 12.15 -18.14
CA LEU A 86 3.61 11.90 -18.56
C LEU A 86 3.76 10.42 -18.95
N ASN A 87 3.45 10.10 -20.21
CA ASN A 87 3.47 8.73 -20.75
C ASN A 87 4.89 8.15 -20.95
N LEU A 88 5.76 8.23 -19.94
CA LEU A 88 7.17 7.81 -19.98
C LEU A 88 7.34 6.35 -20.45
N LEU A 89 6.43 5.44 -20.04
CA LEU A 89 6.44 4.05 -20.50
C LEU A 89 6.34 3.94 -22.03
N LYS A 90 5.48 4.76 -22.67
CA LYS A 90 5.33 4.76 -24.14
C LYS A 90 6.52 5.41 -24.83
N ASP A 91 7.07 6.47 -24.25
CA ASP A 91 8.29 7.12 -24.73
C ASP A 91 9.47 6.11 -24.77
N LEU A 92 9.63 5.32 -23.71
CA LEU A 92 10.67 4.27 -23.62
C LEU A 92 10.38 3.03 -24.47
N GLN A 93 9.13 2.56 -24.57
CA GLN A 93 8.77 1.48 -25.49
C GLN A 93 9.07 1.85 -26.95
N ARG A 94 8.81 3.11 -27.33
CA ARG A 94 9.15 3.64 -28.66
C ARG A 94 10.66 3.69 -28.87
N PHE A 95 11.44 4.08 -27.87
CA PHE A 95 12.90 4.01 -27.93
C PHE A 95 13.41 2.57 -28.03
N ALA A 96 12.91 1.65 -27.21
CA ALA A 96 13.25 0.23 -27.24
C ALA A 96 12.94 -0.43 -28.58
N SER A 97 11.83 -0.04 -29.24
CA SER A 97 11.44 -0.56 -30.56
C SER A 97 12.39 -0.13 -31.70
N LEU A 98 13.26 0.87 -31.47
CA LEU A 98 14.33 1.24 -32.40
C LEU A 98 15.65 0.52 -32.12
N LEU A 99 15.76 -0.23 -31.02
CA LEU A 99 16.95 -1.02 -30.72
C LEU A 99 16.91 -2.33 -31.52
N PRO A 100 18.04 -2.78 -32.08
CA PRO A 100 18.09 -4.00 -32.86
C PRO A 100 17.81 -5.24 -31.99
N ASN A 101 16.98 -6.14 -32.52
CA ASN A 101 16.65 -7.39 -31.83
C ASN A 101 17.77 -8.44 -31.98
N LYS A 102 18.47 -8.42 -33.11
CA LYS A 102 19.58 -9.33 -33.44
C LYS A 102 20.92 -8.59 -33.41
N ASP A 103 21.97 -9.27 -32.95
CA ASP A 103 23.33 -8.71 -32.91
C ASP A 103 23.93 -8.40 -34.31
N ASP A 104 23.22 -8.76 -35.39
CA ASP A 104 23.59 -8.48 -36.79
C ASP A 104 23.05 -7.13 -37.31
N GLU A 105 22.01 -6.58 -36.68
CA GLU A 105 21.45 -5.28 -37.06
C GLU A 105 22.23 -4.16 -36.38
N LEU A 106 23.06 -3.46 -37.14
CA LEU A 106 23.98 -2.42 -36.66
C LEU A 106 23.34 -1.02 -36.52
N TYR A 107 22.03 -0.89 -36.67
CA TYR A 107 21.34 0.40 -36.65
C TYR A 107 20.92 0.80 -35.22
N LEU A 108 21.44 1.92 -34.73
CA LEU A 108 21.11 2.50 -33.42
C LEU A 108 20.26 3.78 -33.55
N PRO A 109 19.40 4.08 -32.55
CA PRO A 109 18.70 5.35 -32.47
C PRO A 109 19.68 6.52 -32.27
N THR A 110 19.38 7.66 -32.90
CA THR A 110 20.19 8.88 -32.82
C THR A 110 20.28 9.46 -31.40
N ARG A 111 21.37 10.21 -31.13
CA ARG A 111 21.61 10.86 -29.83
C ARG A 111 20.44 11.71 -29.36
N GLN A 112 19.78 12.46 -30.25
CA GLN A 112 18.62 13.29 -29.90
C GLN A 112 17.47 12.47 -29.28
N MET A 113 17.29 11.21 -29.70
CA MET A 113 16.25 10.34 -29.14
C MET A 113 16.57 9.94 -27.70
N MET A 114 17.84 9.67 -27.39
CA MET A 114 18.29 9.44 -26.02
C MET A 114 18.19 10.72 -25.18
N GLU A 115 18.57 11.88 -25.73
CA GLU A 115 18.42 13.18 -25.06
C GLU A 115 16.95 13.47 -24.74
N TYR A 116 16.01 13.15 -25.64
CA TYR A 116 14.58 13.20 -25.37
C TYR A 116 14.21 12.28 -24.19
N VAL A 117 14.56 10.99 -24.24
CA VAL A 117 14.25 10.02 -23.17
C VAL A 117 14.79 10.49 -21.81
N LEU A 118 16.04 10.97 -21.76
CA LEU A 118 16.65 11.52 -20.54
C LEU A 118 15.88 12.75 -20.01
N VAL A 119 15.49 13.69 -20.88
CA VAL A 119 14.64 14.83 -20.49
C VAL A 119 13.28 14.36 -19.96
N ARG A 120 12.70 13.27 -20.50
CA ARG A 120 11.47 12.65 -19.97
C ARG A 120 11.69 12.02 -18.59
N ILE A 121 12.85 11.40 -18.34
CA ILE A 121 13.24 10.88 -17.02
C ILE A 121 13.45 12.02 -16.01
N MET A 122 14.11 13.12 -16.40
CA MET A 122 14.20 14.35 -15.57
C MET A 122 12.83 14.94 -15.24
N SER A 123 11.91 14.94 -16.21
CA SER A 123 10.53 15.39 -16.02
C SER A 123 9.80 14.50 -14.99
N PHE A 124 10.01 13.19 -15.09
CA PHE A 124 9.44 12.20 -14.18
C PHE A 124 10.00 12.32 -12.76
N SER A 125 11.32 12.47 -12.59
CA SER A 125 11.95 12.60 -11.28
C SER A 125 11.46 13.86 -10.54
N LYS A 126 11.42 15.03 -11.21
CA LYS A 126 10.88 16.26 -10.59
C LYS A 126 9.38 16.15 -10.27
N LEU A 127 8.59 15.39 -11.04
CA LEU A 127 7.20 15.11 -10.69
C LEU A 127 7.08 14.19 -9.46
N MET A 128 7.88 13.12 -9.37
CA MET A 128 7.90 12.24 -8.20
C MET A 128 8.38 12.97 -6.95
N LEU A 129 9.46 13.74 -7.03
CA LEU A 129 9.92 14.65 -5.98
C LEU A 129 8.80 15.59 -5.52
N ARG A 130 8.04 16.18 -6.46
CA ARG A 130 6.92 17.06 -6.12
C ARG A 130 5.77 16.31 -5.43
N ILE A 131 5.48 15.07 -5.82
CA ILE A 131 4.51 14.20 -5.15
C ILE A 131 4.97 13.92 -3.71
N VAL A 132 6.23 13.49 -3.52
CA VAL A 132 6.84 13.19 -2.21
C VAL A 132 6.72 14.40 -1.25
N ILE A 133 7.16 15.58 -1.69
CA ILE A 133 7.12 16.81 -0.87
C ILE A 133 5.66 17.18 -0.52
N CYS A 134 4.75 17.16 -1.49
CA CYS A 134 3.36 17.52 -1.25
C CYS A 134 2.64 16.48 -0.35
N ALA A 135 2.99 15.20 -0.47
CA ALA A 135 2.42 14.12 0.32
C ALA A 135 2.84 14.25 1.78
N LYS A 136 4.13 14.49 2.04
CA LYS A 136 4.68 14.77 3.37
C LYS A 136 4.03 16.02 4.00
N GLN A 137 3.95 17.13 3.26
CA GLN A 137 3.28 18.35 3.72
C GLN A 137 1.82 18.11 4.11
N ALA A 138 1.06 17.34 3.32
CA ALA A 138 -0.32 16.99 3.65
C ALA A 138 -0.39 16.04 4.86
N ALA A 139 0.52 15.06 4.95
CA ALA A 139 0.53 14.05 6.01
C ALA A 139 0.73 14.66 7.39
N ILE A 140 1.58 15.69 7.53
CA ILE A 140 1.75 16.47 8.75
C ILE A 140 0.40 17.01 9.26
N PHE A 141 -0.38 17.69 8.40
CA PHE A 141 -1.69 18.23 8.81
C PHE A 141 -2.71 17.16 9.20
N TYR A 142 -2.65 15.95 8.64
CA TYR A 142 -3.54 14.86 9.03
C TYR A 142 -3.06 14.16 10.31
N LEU A 143 -1.75 14.01 10.51
CA LEU A 143 -1.17 13.48 11.74
C LEU A 143 -1.52 14.35 12.94
N ASP A 144 -1.44 15.68 12.80
CA ASP A 144 -1.78 16.58 13.91
C ASP A 144 -3.28 16.57 14.26
N ARG A 145 -4.16 16.27 13.31
CA ARG A 145 -5.59 16.02 13.61
C ARG A 145 -5.82 14.75 14.39
N ILE A 146 -5.10 13.68 14.03
CA ILE A 146 -5.13 12.41 14.76
C ILE A 146 -4.67 12.65 16.20
N LYS A 147 -3.58 13.40 16.42
CA LYS A 147 -3.12 13.80 17.76
C LYS A 147 -4.15 14.63 18.55
N ARG A 148 -4.92 15.50 17.87
CA ARG A 148 -5.99 16.30 18.48
C ARG A 148 -7.28 15.51 18.77
N GLY A 149 -7.37 14.24 18.41
CA GLY A 149 -8.58 13.43 18.59
C GLY A 149 -9.74 13.82 17.66
N GLU A 150 -9.45 14.52 16.55
CA GLU A 150 -10.47 14.76 15.52
C GLU A 150 -10.94 13.45 14.88
N SER A 151 -12.14 13.48 14.27
CA SER A 151 -12.83 12.32 13.68
C SER A 151 -11.87 11.30 13.04
N HIS A 152 -11.67 10.18 13.74
CA HIS A 152 -10.56 9.26 13.50
C HIS A 152 -10.53 8.75 12.05
N TRP A 153 -11.65 8.25 11.54
CA TRP A 153 -11.80 7.80 10.15
C TRP A 153 -11.50 8.88 9.10
N MET A 154 -11.84 10.14 9.38
CA MET A 154 -11.67 11.26 8.45
C MET A 154 -10.21 11.72 8.35
N CYS A 155 -9.36 11.33 9.31
CA CYS A 155 -7.94 11.72 9.36
C CYS A 155 -7.00 10.53 9.10
N LEU A 156 -7.33 9.35 9.64
CA LEU A 156 -6.54 8.13 9.45
C LEU A 156 -6.55 7.65 8.00
N MET A 157 -7.71 7.65 7.33
CA MET A 157 -7.81 7.20 5.92
C MET A 157 -6.95 8.05 4.97
N PRO A 158 -7.05 9.40 4.94
CA PRO A 158 -6.17 10.20 4.08
C PRO A 158 -4.71 10.14 4.51
N TYR A 159 -4.40 10.01 5.81
CA TYR A 159 -3.03 9.82 6.29
C TYR A 159 -2.41 8.52 5.74
N ALA A 160 -3.08 7.37 5.91
CA ALA A 160 -2.63 6.08 5.39
C ALA A 160 -2.51 6.05 3.86
N LEU A 161 -3.38 6.79 3.15
CA LEU A 161 -3.30 6.95 1.70
C LEU A 161 -2.10 7.82 1.28
N LEU A 162 -1.83 8.92 1.98
CA LEU A 162 -0.64 9.76 1.75
C LEU A 162 0.66 8.99 1.99
N SER A 163 0.76 8.23 3.07
CA SER A 163 1.95 7.44 3.39
C SER A 163 2.27 6.40 2.31
N ARG A 164 1.25 5.72 1.77
CA ARG A 164 1.43 4.73 0.68
C ARG A 164 1.81 5.37 -0.65
N ILE A 165 1.25 6.54 -0.97
CA ILE A 165 1.66 7.29 -2.17
C ILE A 165 3.08 7.86 -2.02
N TRP A 166 3.43 8.34 -0.83
CA TRP A 166 4.76 8.83 -0.50
C TRP A 166 5.83 7.74 -0.65
N SER A 167 5.63 6.55 -0.09
CA SER A 167 6.60 5.46 -0.21
C SER A 167 6.78 4.98 -1.66
N MET A 168 5.68 4.79 -2.40
CA MET A 168 5.78 4.43 -3.83
C MET A 168 6.46 5.51 -4.67
N ALA A 169 6.15 6.79 -4.44
CA ALA A 169 6.76 7.89 -5.18
C ALA A 169 8.24 8.07 -4.84
N GLN A 170 8.67 7.79 -3.60
CA GLN A 170 10.07 7.82 -3.20
C GLN A 170 10.89 6.70 -3.87
N VAL A 171 10.37 5.47 -3.89
CA VAL A 171 11.03 4.34 -4.58
C VAL A 171 11.15 4.63 -6.09
N LEU A 172 10.10 5.15 -6.72
CA LEU A 172 10.15 5.55 -8.13
C LEU A 172 11.10 6.74 -8.38
N LEU A 173 11.25 7.67 -7.43
CA LEU A 173 12.22 8.76 -7.52
C LEU A 173 13.67 8.22 -7.52
N GLN A 174 14.00 7.31 -6.59
CA GLN A 174 15.31 6.66 -6.52
C GLN A 174 15.62 5.89 -7.81
N HIS A 175 14.68 5.06 -8.28
CA HIS A 175 14.83 4.38 -9.56
C HIS A 175 15.05 5.36 -10.72
N SER A 176 14.33 6.48 -10.77
CA SER A 176 14.52 7.46 -11.85
C SER A 176 15.89 8.14 -11.87
N CYS A 177 16.55 8.27 -10.72
CA CYS A 177 17.91 8.77 -10.65
C CYS A 177 18.91 7.71 -11.13
N ASN A 178 18.75 6.45 -10.68
CA ASN A 178 19.57 5.34 -11.16
C ASN A 178 19.43 5.15 -12.69
N TRP A 179 18.22 5.17 -13.24
CA TRP A 179 17.98 5.08 -14.69
C TRP A 179 18.66 6.20 -15.47
N TYR A 180 18.66 7.41 -14.94
CA TYR A 180 19.36 8.53 -15.55
C TYR A 180 20.87 8.31 -15.53
N ASN A 181 21.43 7.95 -14.37
CA ASN A 181 22.87 7.73 -14.21
C ASN A 181 23.37 6.50 -15.01
N GLN A 182 22.50 5.52 -15.31
CA GLN A 182 22.76 4.40 -16.22
C GLN A 182 22.71 4.78 -17.71
N LEU A 183 21.81 5.69 -18.11
CA LEU A 183 21.61 6.08 -19.50
C LEU A 183 22.46 7.30 -19.94
N HIS A 184 22.85 8.17 -19.02
CA HIS A 184 23.60 9.40 -19.30
C HIS A 184 24.98 9.13 -19.94
N PRO A 185 25.83 8.20 -19.44
CA PRO A 185 27.12 7.88 -20.07
C PRO A 185 26.98 7.36 -21.51
N LEU A 186 25.84 6.72 -21.82
CA LEU A 186 25.56 6.14 -23.14
C LEU A 186 25.28 7.23 -24.20
N LEU A 187 25.13 8.50 -23.82
CA LEU A 187 25.03 9.63 -24.77
C LEU A 187 26.29 9.85 -25.61
N GLU A 188 27.47 9.55 -25.07
CA GLU A 188 28.75 9.79 -25.77
C GLU A 188 28.95 8.81 -26.94
N ILE A 189 28.34 7.63 -26.83
CA ILE A 189 28.39 6.54 -27.82
C ILE A 189 27.49 6.87 -29.03
N LEU A 190 26.44 7.67 -28.83
CA LEU A 190 25.44 7.95 -29.85
C LEU A 190 25.82 9.15 -30.72
N GLN A 191 25.76 8.98 -32.04
CA GLN A 191 26.01 10.07 -32.98
C GLN A 191 24.82 11.04 -33.05
N PRO A 192 25.05 12.37 -32.97
CA PRO A 192 24.05 13.36 -33.33
C PRO A 192 23.83 13.36 -34.85
N LYS A 193 22.57 13.36 -35.31
CA LYS A 193 22.24 13.50 -36.74
C LYS A 193 21.03 14.41 -36.95
N GLY A 194 21.23 15.53 -37.65
CA GLY A 194 20.19 16.54 -37.89
C GLY A 194 20.21 17.65 -36.84
N LEU A 195 19.06 18.27 -36.60
CA LEU A 195 18.91 19.40 -35.67
C LEU A 195 19.16 18.97 -34.22
N ASN A 196 19.89 19.79 -33.46
CA ASN A 196 20.06 19.58 -32.02
C ASN A 196 18.71 19.67 -31.32
N PHE A 197 18.39 18.68 -30.47
CA PHE A 197 17.14 18.65 -29.72
C PHE A 197 17.16 19.63 -28.53
N LEU A 198 18.32 19.79 -27.90
CA LEU A 198 18.56 20.77 -26.85
C LEU A 198 19.05 22.12 -27.41
N PRO A 199 18.78 23.24 -26.71
CA PRO A 199 19.49 24.50 -26.94
C PRO A 199 21.01 24.33 -26.76
N LEU A 200 21.81 25.01 -27.58
CA LEU A 200 23.28 24.90 -27.60
C LEU A 200 23.96 25.19 -26.24
N GLU A 201 23.33 26.00 -25.40
CA GLU A 201 23.83 26.39 -24.08
C GLU A 201 23.32 25.50 -22.93
N TYR A 202 22.38 24.58 -23.20
CA TYR A 202 21.75 23.77 -22.17
C TYR A 202 22.61 22.55 -21.82
N LYS A 203 23.28 22.62 -20.66
CA LYS A 203 23.97 21.47 -20.06
C LYS A 203 22.97 20.61 -19.29
N MET A 204 22.95 19.31 -19.60
CA MET A 204 22.30 18.32 -18.75
C MET A 204 23.05 18.21 -17.39
N PRO A 205 22.37 17.88 -16.28
CA PRO A 205 23.05 17.60 -15.03
C PRO A 205 23.75 16.23 -15.09
N ASP A 206 25.02 16.14 -14.70
CA ASP A 206 25.77 14.87 -14.75
C ASP A 206 25.24 13.80 -13.77
N ASP A 207 24.68 14.26 -12.63
CA ASP A 207 24.01 13.40 -11.64
C ASP A 207 22.63 13.98 -11.28
N LEU A 208 21.60 13.15 -11.45
CA LEU A 208 20.22 13.52 -11.14
C LEU A 208 19.95 13.57 -9.63
N GLU A 209 20.74 12.87 -8.81
CA GLU A 209 20.54 12.86 -7.35
C GLU A 209 20.89 14.19 -6.71
N VAL A 210 22.06 14.75 -7.07
CA VAL A 210 22.47 16.11 -6.68
C VAL A 210 21.51 17.14 -7.26
N TRP A 211 21.09 17.03 -8.52
CA TRP A 211 20.15 17.98 -9.14
C TRP A 211 18.73 17.93 -8.54
N CYS A 212 18.31 16.79 -8.00
CA CYS A 212 17.05 16.64 -7.26
C CYS A 212 17.17 16.93 -5.76
N ASP A 213 18.39 17.10 -5.25
CA ASP A 213 18.73 17.27 -3.84
C ASP A 213 18.07 16.22 -2.93
N LEU A 214 18.28 14.94 -3.26
CA LEU A 214 17.74 13.83 -2.48
C LEU A 214 18.30 13.75 -1.05
N LYS A 215 19.50 14.29 -0.81
CA LYS A 215 20.12 14.31 0.52
C LYS A 215 19.28 15.15 1.50
N ASN A 216 18.74 16.28 1.04
CA ASN A 216 17.87 17.14 1.85
C ASN A 216 16.37 16.82 1.70
N LEU A 217 15.99 15.68 1.10
CA LEU A 217 14.58 15.25 0.96
C LEU A 217 13.81 15.20 2.30
N ASN A 218 14.54 14.91 3.38
CA ASN A 218 14.02 14.91 4.75
C ASN A 218 13.83 16.31 5.34
N GLU A 219 14.46 17.33 4.77
CA GLU A 219 14.30 18.74 5.13
C GLU A 219 13.16 19.39 4.33
N TYR A 220 13.07 19.09 3.03
CA TYR A 220 11.99 19.56 2.17
C TYR A 220 10.60 19.15 2.70
N GLY A 221 9.68 20.10 2.70
CA GLY A 221 8.29 19.88 3.12
C GLY A 221 8.04 19.93 4.62
N ASN A 222 9.07 20.10 5.45
CA ASN A 222 8.89 20.47 6.85
C ASN A 222 8.37 21.91 6.94
N PHE A 223 7.52 22.21 7.93
CA PHE A 223 7.14 23.59 8.24
C PHE A 223 7.93 24.07 9.45
N GLU A 224 8.31 25.35 9.49
CA GLU A 224 9.08 25.95 10.61
C GLU A 224 8.50 25.63 12.00
N TRP A 225 7.17 25.59 12.11
CA TRP A 225 6.47 25.26 13.36
C TRP A 225 6.55 23.77 13.75
N THR A 226 6.83 22.85 12.82
CA THR A 226 7.00 21.42 13.14
C THR A 226 8.29 21.15 13.91
N HIS A 227 9.35 21.93 13.69
CA HIS A 227 10.62 21.83 14.44
C HIS A 227 10.49 22.14 15.93
N LYS A 228 9.42 22.85 16.35
CA LYS A 228 9.16 23.12 17.77
C LYS A 228 8.71 21.89 18.55
N VAL A 229 8.22 20.85 17.87
CA VAL A 229 7.88 19.57 18.50
C VAL A 229 9.05 18.61 18.32
N LYS A 230 10.10 18.79 19.13
CA LYS A 230 10.98 17.67 19.47
C LYS A 230 10.14 16.63 20.21
N ILE A 231 9.50 15.74 19.46
CA ILE A 231 8.87 14.54 20.03
C ILE A 231 10.02 13.72 20.59
N LYS A 232 10.28 13.87 21.89
CA LYS A 232 10.90 12.80 22.67
C LYS A 232 9.91 11.64 22.61
N MET A 233 10.03 10.79 21.59
CA MET A 233 9.55 9.43 21.72
C MET A 233 10.47 8.80 22.76
N GLU A 234 10.02 8.80 24.01
CA GLU A 234 10.57 7.86 24.97
C GLU A 234 10.37 6.46 24.37
N PRO A 235 11.42 5.60 24.35
CA PRO A 235 11.34 4.27 23.76
C PRO A 235 10.52 3.34 24.66
N MET A 236 9.21 3.58 24.74
CA MET A 236 8.29 2.82 25.58
C MET A 236 7.83 1.50 24.91
N ILE A 237 8.29 1.23 23.69
CA ILE A 237 8.13 -0.05 22.97
C ILE A 237 9.47 -0.39 22.30
N LEU A 238 10.45 -0.79 23.11
CA LEU A 238 11.71 -1.37 22.63
C LEU A 238 12.22 -2.37 23.69
N ASN A 239 11.38 -3.37 23.98
CA ASN A 239 11.71 -4.56 24.78
C ASN A 239 10.73 -5.73 24.50
N ASP A 240 10.03 -5.73 23.35
CA ASP A 240 9.47 -6.98 22.82
C ASP A 240 10.54 -7.66 21.99
N LEU A 241 11.17 -8.65 22.63
CA LEU A 241 12.11 -9.59 22.05
C LEU A 241 11.38 -10.52 21.07
N ASP A 242 11.26 -10.09 19.81
CA ASP A 242 11.04 -10.96 18.65
C ASP A 242 11.83 -10.39 17.47
N GLY A 243 13.13 -10.70 17.43
CA GLY A 243 14.02 -10.29 16.36
C GLY A 243 13.74 -11.07 15.07
N ASN A 244 12.81 -10.59 14.24
CA ASN A 244 12.74 -10.84 12.79
C ASN A 244 11.59 -10.06 12.07
N LEU A 245 11.27 -8.83 12.50
CA LEU A 245 10.27 -8.01 11.77
C LEU A 245 10.51 -6.49 11.80
N CYS A 246 11.73 -6.06 11.48
CA CYS A 246 11.99 -4.71 10.94
C CYS A 246 13.35 -4.64 10.22
N ASP A 247 13.66 -5.61 9.35
CA ASP A 247 14.63 -5.38 8.28
C ASP A 247 14.15 -4.15 7.50
N SER A 248 14.99 -3.13 7.44
CA SER A 248 14.62 -1.87 6.81
C SER A 248 14.27 -2.11 5.35
N ILE A 249 13.21 -1.46 4.84
CA ILE A 249 12.85 -1.55 3.41
C ILE A 249 14.05 -1.17 2.51
N PHE A 250 14.94 -0.30 3.02
CA PHE A 250 16.21 0.06 2.37
C PHE A 250 17.20 -1.13 2.25
N GLU A 251 17.26 -2.00 3.25
CA GLU A 251 18.17 -3.16 3.27
C GLU A 251 17.69 -4.26 2.32
N PHE A 252 16.38 -4.44 2.19
CA PHE A 252 15.77 -5.29 1.15
C PHE A 252 16.00 -4.74 -0.26
N VAL A 253 15.89 -3.42 -0.46
CA VAL A 253 16.18 -2.77 -1.76
C VAL A 253 17.67 -2.88 -2.12
N ASN A 254 18.58 -2.73 -1.15
CA ASN A 254 20.01 -2.93 -1.38
C ASN A 254 20.32 -4.39 -1.73
N LYS A 255 19.76 -5.37 -1.00
CA LYS A 255 19.88 -6.80 -1.35
C LYS A 255 19.36 -7.13 -2.75
N ILE A 256 18.32 -6.45 -3.25
CA ILE A 256 17.86 -6.65 -4.64
C ILE A 256 18.87 -6.13 -5.66
N ASN A 257 19.56 -5.03 -5.37
CA ASN A 257 20.60 -4.49 -6.26
C ASN A 257 21.92 -5.28 -6.21
N GLU A 258 22.26 -5.88 -5.06
CA GLU A 258 23.47 -6.69 -4.88
C GLU A 258 23.34 -8.10 -5.46
N ASN A 259 22.16 -8.71 -5.46
CA ASN A 259 21.95 -10.09 -5.94
C ASN A 259 21.71 -10.20 -7.47
N MET A 260 22.11 -9.20 -8.26
CA MET A 260 22.17 -9.29 -9.73
C MET A 260 23.60 -9.59 -10.23
N GLU A 261 24.23 -10.63 -9.68
CA GLU A 261 25.29 -11.34 -10.40
C GLU A 261 24.70 -12.48 -11.24
N VAL A 262 25.27 -12.67 -12.43
CA VAL A 262 24.68 -13.47 -13.53
C VAL A 262 24.99 -14.96 -13.37
N PRO A 263 23.98 -15.85 -13.50
CA PRO A 263 24.19 -17.20 -13.97
C PRO A 263 24.05 -17.23 -15.51
N GLU A 264 25.12 -17.61 -16.19
CA GLU A 264 25.05 -18.01 -17.60
C GLU A 264 24.33 -19.37 -17.72
N GLU A 265 23.74 -19.61 -18.90
CA GLU A 265 23.18 -20.89 -19.37
C GLU A 265 22.03 -21.56 -18.58
N VAL A 266 20.79 -21.41 -19.08
CA VAL A 266 19.90 -22.57 -19.27
C VAL A 266 19.26 -22.50 -20.66
N ASN A 267 19.51 -23.54 -21.47
CA ASN A 267 18.95 -23.66 -22.81
C ASN A 267 17.47 -24.08 -22.81
N SER A 268 16.70 -23.45 -23.70
CA SER A 268 15.53 -23.98 -24.41
C SER A 268 14.58 -24.98 -23.70
N THR A 269 13.33 -24.56 -23.47
CA THR A 269 12.19 -25.38 -23.89
C THR A 269 11.00 -24.51 -24.30
N ILE A 270 10.67 -24.54 -25.60
CA ILE A 270 9.45 -23.93 -26.12
C ILE A 270 8.31 -24.93 -25.91
N THR A 271 7.37 -24.63 -25.03
CA THR A 271 6.14 -25.42 -24.89
C THR A 271 5.02 -24.78 -25.70
N THR A 272 4.87 -25.24 -26.94
CA THR A 272 3.81 -24.83 -27.86
C THR A 272 2.44 -25.26 -27.32
N ILE A 273 1.64 -24.32 -26.83
CA ILE A 273 0.21 -24.56 -26.57
C ILE A 273 -0.55 -24.15 -27.82
N LYS A 274 -1.22 -25.15 -28.44
CA LYS A 274 -2.00 -24.98 -29.66
C LYS A 274 -3.26 -24.17 -29.37
N GLU A 275 -3.55 -23.19 -30.22
CA GLU A 275 -4.87 -22.57 -30.30
C GLU A 275 -5.87 -23.60 -30.83
N THR A 276 -6.96 -23.84 -30.08
CA THR A 276 -8.16 -24.49 -30.61
C THR A 276 -9.19 -23.43 -30.93
N LEU A 277 -9.39 -23.19 -32.22
CA LEU A 277 -10.56 -22.50 -32.75
C LEU A 277 -11.84 -23.20 -32.28
N ASN A 278 -12.84 -22.41 -31.90
CA ASN A 278 -14.24 -22.76 -32.03
C ASN A 278 -15.04 -21.46 -32.18
N GLU A 279 -15.36 -21.12 -33.42
CA GLU A 279 -16.48 -20.26 -33.75
C GLU A 279 -17.77 -20.98 -33.30
N THR A 280 -18.80 -20.32 -32.78
CA THR A 280 -19.81 -19.75 -33.68
C THR A 280 -20.82 -18.84 -32.93
N ASN A 281 -20.91 -17.61 -33.44
CA ASN A 281 -22.17 -16.88 -33.73
C ASN A 281 -23.05 -16.30 -32.57
N PRO A 282 -23.95 -15.32 -32.87
CA PRO A 282 -23.63 -13.97 -32.42
C PRO A 282 -24.80 -13.17 -31.81
N TYR A 283 -24.49 -12.18 -30.98
CA TYR A 283 -25.34 -11.00 -30.79
C TYR A 283 -24.48 -9.73 -30.67
N PHE A 284 -24.15 -9.15 -31.82
CA PHE A 284 -23.75 -7.74 -31.87
C PHE A 284 -25.00 -6.88 -31.66
N HIS A 285 -24.99 -6.09 -30.60
CA HIS A 285 -25.88 -4.94 -30.49
C HIS A 285 -25.01 -3.69 -30.66
N ASP A 286 -25.03 -3.12 -31.86
CA ASP A 286 -24.32 -1.88 -32.15
C ASP A 286 -24.98 -0.73 -31.38
N ASP A 287 -24.26 -0.19 -30.38
CA ASP A 287 -24.63 1.04 -29.68
C ASP A 287 -24.34 2.24 -30.59
N ILE A 288 -25.27 2.52 -31.50
CA ILE A 288 -25.28 3.75 -32.28
C ILE A 288 -25.65 4.89 -31.34
N GLY A 289 -24.63 5.51 -30.73
CA GLY A 289 -24.79 6.60 -29.78
C GLY A 289 -25.49 7.83 -30.38
N VAL A 290 -26.81 7.92 -30.20
CA VAL A 290 -27.63 9.09 -30.58
C VAL A 290 -27.65 10.12 -29.44
N PRO A 291 -27.35 11.41 -29.68
CA PRO A 291 -27.38 12.44 -28.65
C PRO A 291 -28.81 12.74 -28.18
N VAL A 292 -29.09 12.54 -26.88
CA VAL A 292 -30.39 12.80 -26.26
C VAL A 292 -30.59 14.30 -26.00
N SER A 293 -31.57 14.91 -26.67
CA SER A 293 -32.03 16.27 -26.34
C SER A 293 -32.83 16.30 -25.03
N ARG A 294 -32.59 17.32 -24.19
CA ARG A 294 -33.20 17.47 -22.85
C ARG A 294 -34.73 17.67 -22.87
N GLN A 295 -35.34 17.91 -24.03
CA GLN A 295 -36.79 18.13 -24.14
C GLN A 295 -37.62 16.85 -24.00
N ASN A 296 -37.06 15.66 -24.31
CA ASN A 296 -37.81 14.39 -24.29
C ASN A 296 -37.91 13.74 -22.88
N LEU A 297 -37.43 14.41 -21.83
CA LEU A 297 -37.39 13.89 -20.46
C LEU A 297 -38.54 14.39 -19.56
N GLN A 298 -39.47 15.19 -20.11
CA GLN A 298 -40.57 15.82 -19.34
C GLN A 298 -41.94 15.15 -19.50
N THR A 299 -42.12 14.17 -20.38
CA THR A 299 -43.43 13.60 -20.72
C THR A 299 -43.84 12.33 -19.95
N ASN A 300 -42.96 11.74 -19.14
CA ASN A 300 -43.22 10.47 -18.42
C ASN A 300 -43.29 10.61 -16.88
N ASN A 301 -43.95 11.66 -16.36
CA ASN A 301 -44.16 11.86 -14.92
C ASN A 301 -45.57 11.48 -14.39
N ASN A 302 -46.43 10.88 -15.21
CA ASN A 302 -47.84 10.60 -14.87
C ASN A 302 -48.21 9.10 -14.82
N SER A 303 -47.41 8.24 -14.18
CA SER A 303 -47.79 6.81 -14.04
C SER A 303 -47.18 6.00 -12.88
N VAL A 304 -46.82 6.58 -11.72
CA VAL A 304 -46.58 5.80 -10.48
C VAL A 304 -47.14 6.50 -9.25
N SER A 305 -48.46 6.39 -9.04
CA SER A 305 -49.11 6.74 -7.77
C SER A 305 -50.21 5.75 -7.43
N LYS A 306 -49.85 4.64 -6.76
CA LYS A 306 -50.69 3.72 -5.97
C LYS A 306 -49.80 2.53 -5.52
N ILE A 307 -50.18 1.89 -4.40
CA ILE A 307 -49.41 0.97 -3.53
C ILE A 307 -48.69 1.75 -2.41
N SER A 308 -49.07 1.71 -1.14
CA SER A 308 -50.32 1.41 -0.42
C SER A 308 -49.97 1.62 1.05
N LYS A 309 -50.67 2.53 1.75
CA LYS A 309 -50.59 2.59 3.22
C LYS A 309 -51.46 1.48 3.81
N GLY A 310 -51.03 0.94 4.94
CA GLY A 310 -51.91 0.32 5.94
C GLY A 310 -51.69 -1.16 6.18
N ILE A 311 -51.27 -1.51 7.40
CA ILE A 311 -51.98 -2.44 8.29
C ILE A 311 -51.49 -2.27 9.74
N LEU A 312 -52.37 -2.61 10.67
CA LEU A 312 -52.34 -2.48 12.13
C LEU A 312 -52.60 -3.88 12.73
N ASP A 313 -52.29 -4.23 13.99
CA ASP A 313 -51.90 -3.45 15.17
C ASP A 313 -51.25 -4.41 16.22
N LYS A 314 -50.59 -3.87 17.27
CA LYS A 314 -50.24 -4.60 18.53
C LYS A 314 -49.24 -5.78 18.37
N SER A 315 -48.67 -6.39 19.41
CA SER A 315 -48.94 -6.37 20.87
C SER A 315 -47.66 -6.57 21.71
N GLN A 316 -47.77 -6.25 23.00
CA GLN A 316 -46.79 -6.55 24.05
C GLN A 316 -46.66 -8.06 24.31
N VAL A 317 -45.44 -8.54 24.64
CA VAL A 317 -45.24 -9.60 25.64
C VAL A 317 -44.04 -9.22 26.50
N LYS A 318 -44.27 -9.05 27.81
CA LYS A 318 -43.23 -9.24 28.83
C LYS A 318 -43.27 -10.72 29.19
N GLU A 319 -42.13 -11.37 29.30
CA GLU A 319 -42.08 -12.60 30.09
C GLU A 319 -40.80 -12.69 30.92
N SER A 320 -41.02 -12.84 32.22
CA SER A 320 -40.02 -13.08 33.24
C SER A 320 -39.94 -14.58 33.50
N PHE A 321 -38.74 -15.14 33.61
CA PHE A 321 -38.58 -16.44 34.27
C PHE A 321 -37.73 -16.31 35.53
N LYS A 322 -38.24 -16.95 36.59
CA LYS A 322 -37.64 -17.02 37.92
C LYS A 322 -36.69 -18.22 37.98
N ALA A 323 -35.86 -18.24 39.02
CA ALA A 323 -35.13 -19.44 39.41
C ALA A 323 -36.11 -20.55 39.86
N GLU A 324 -35.73 -21.80 39.62
CA GLU A 324 -36.21 -22.96 40.35
C GLU A 324 -35.02 -23.67 40.99
N ASP A 325 -35.12 -23.87 42.31
CA ASP A 325 -34.18 -24.67 43.08
C ASP A 325 -34.48 -26.15 42.87
N ILE A 326 -33.44 -26.96 42.64
CA ILE A 326 -33.53 -28.42 42.80
C ILE A 326 -32.64 -28.82 43.98
N SER A 327 -33.29 -29.09 45.11
CA SER A 327 -32.67 -29.69 46.28
C SER A 327 -32.54 -31.20 46.10
N VAL A 328 -31.33 -31.74 46.26
CA VAL A 328 -31.11 -33.15 46.63
C VAL A 328 -30.24 -33.18 47.88
N VAL A 329 -30.62 -34.03 48.83
CA VAL A 329 -30.18 -34.00 50.23
C VAL A 329 -29.62 -35.39 50.60
N VAL A 330 -28.61 -35.41 51.49
CA VAL A 330 -27.94 -36.61 52.07
C VAL A 330 -27.02 -37.34 51.05
N ASP A 331 -25.80 -37.78 51.38
CA ASP A 331 -25.28 -38.18 52.69
C ASP A 331 -23.83 -37.72 53.01
N ARG A 332 -23.47 -37.70 54.30
CA ARG A 332 -22.12 -37.41 54.79
C ARG A 332 -21.26 -38.68 54.84
N ARG A 333 -20.15 -38.73 54.11
CA ARG A 333 -18.96 -39.48 54.54
C ARG A 333 -17.68 -38.69 54.31
N GLU A 334 -16.79 -38.79 55.28
CA GLU A 334 -15.63 -37.93 55.43
C GLU A 334 -14.52 -38.28 54.43
N SER A 335 -14.25 -37.34 53.53
CA SER A 335 -12.90 -37.04 53.09
C SER A 335 -12.88 -35.58 52.64
N ASN A 336 -11.87 -34.82 53.06
CA ASN A 336 -11.72 -33.41 52.66
C ASN A 336 -11.23 -33.32 51.21
N VAL A 337 -12.05 -33.80 50.27
CA VAL A 337 -11.88 -33.57 48.84
C VAL A 337 -12.22 -32.11 48.59
N ILE A 338 -11.19 -31.27 48.50
CA ILE A 338 -11.33 -29.87 48.09
C ILE A 338 -11.89 -29.88 46.66
N THR A 339 -13.19 -29.68 46.53
CA THR A 339 -13.87 -29.58 45.24
C THR A 339 -13.38 -28.33 44.54
N TYR A 340 -12.50 -28.52 43.56
CA TYR A 340 -11.95 -27.41 42.79
C TYR A 340 -13.05 -26.78 41.93
N ILE A 341 -13.56 -25.63 42.36
CA ILE A 341 -14.52 -24.83 41.60
C ILE A 341 -13.75 -24.17 40.44
N HIS A 342 -13.92 -24.73 39.26
CA HIS A 342 -13.29 -24.27 38.03
C HIS A 342 -13.88 -22.92 37.60
N SER A 343 -13.20 -21.84 38.00
CA SER A 343 -13.56 -20.45 37.68
C SER A 343 -12.31 -19.60 37.58
N ILE A 344 -12.31 -18.67 36.61
CA ILE A 344 -11.23 -17.71 36.38
C ILE A 344 -10.99 -16.79 37.59
N ASP A 345 -12.04 -16.49 38.37
CA ASP A 345 -11.98 -15.58 39.51
C ASP A 345 -11.33 -16.22 40.76
N ASN A 346 -11.23 -17.55 40.80
CA ASN A 346 -10.58 -18.29 41.89
C ASN A 346 -9.05 -18.36 41.77
N ILE A 347 -8.49 -17.84 40.68
CA ILE A 347 -7.04 -17.81 40.47
C ILE A 347 -6.44 -16.68 41.30
N SER A 348 -5.52 -17.00 42.21
CA SER A 348 -4.83 -16.03 43.07
C SER A 348 -3.30 -16.08 42.96
N ASN A 349 -2.74 -17.22 42.53
CA ASN A 349 -1.31 -17.50 42.48
C ASN A 349 -0.94 -18.23 41.17
N ASN A 350 0.33 -18.16 40.75
CA ASN A 350 0.82 -18.83 39.52
C ASN A 350 0.52 -20.35 39.50
N ASN A 351 0.62 -21.04 40.64
CA ASN A 351 0.26 -22.46 40.76
C ASN A 351 -1.25 -22.70 40.56
N GLY A 352 -2.11 -21.72 40.89
CA GLY A 352 -3.53 -21.77 40.60
C GLY A 352 -3.82 -21.57 39.11
N LEU A 353 -3.09 -20.66 38.45
CA LEU A 353 -3.20 -20.42 37.01
C LEU A 353 -2.76 -21.65 36.19
N LYS A 354 -1.66 -22.30 36.58
CA LYS A 354 -1.21 -23.53 35.91
C LYS A 354 -2.24 -24.66 36.05
N LYS A 355 -2.72 -24.93 37.27
CA LYS A 355 -3.80 -25.90 37.51
C LYS A 355 -5.07 -25.59 36.70
N PHE A 356 -5.46 -24.32 36.59
CA PHE A 356 -6.60 -23.90 35.77
C PHE A 356 -6.41 -24.26 34.29
N ILE A 357 -5.23 -23.98 33.72
CA ILE A 357 -4.91 -24.30 32.32
C ILE A 357 -4.94 -25.81 32.08
N ASP A 358 -4.34 -26.59 32.97
CA ASP A 358 -4.27 -28.06 32.86
C ASP A 358 -5.68 -28.68 32.95
N ILE A 359 -6.55 -28.15 33.83
CA ILE A 359 -7.94 -28.61 34.00
C ILE A 359 -8.82 -28.20 32.81
N GLU A 360 -8.71 -26.96 32.33
CA GLU A 360 -9.45 -26.47 31.17
C GLU A 360 -9.06 -27.26 29.90
N GLU A 361 -7.79 -27.63 29.73
CA GLU A 361 -7.35 -28.51 28.63
C GLU A 361 -7.95 -29.93 28.74
N VAL A 362 -8.05 -30.49 29.94
CA VAL A 362 -8.73 -31.77 30.18
C VAL A 362 -10.23 -31.67 29.91
N TYR A 363 -10.88 -30.56 30.27
CA TYR A 363 -12.31 -30.36 29.98
C TYR A 363 -12.56 -30.18 28.47
N ARG A 364 -11.81 -29.34 27.77
CA ARG A 364 -11.92 -29.20 26.30
C ARG A 364 -11.74 -30.54 25.55
N ASN A 365 -10.87 -31.43 26.06
CA ASN A 365 -10.59 -32.71 25.42
C ASN A 365 -11.56 -33.85 25.82
N LYS A 366 -12.41 -33.68 26.85
CA LYS A 366 -13.24 -34.78 27.40
C LYS A 366 -14.70 -34.44 27.72
N ASN A 367 -15.03 -33.17 27.97
CA ASN A 367 -16.37 -32.69 28.32
C ASN A 367 -16.49 -31.20 27.96
N GLU A 368 -16.86 -30.90 26.71
CA GLU A 368 -16.94 -29.52 26.20
C GLU A 368 -17.88 -28.62 27.04
N ASP A 369 -18.99 -29.17 27.53
CA ASP A 369 -19.97 -28.47 28.40
C ASP A 369 -19.40 -27.93 29.72
N LYS A 370 -18.22 -28.41 30.14
CA LYS A 370 -17.54 -27.99 31.38
C LYS A 370 -16.35 -27.05 31.13
N ALA A 371 -15.99 -26.81 29.87
CA ALA A 371 -14.90 -25.93 29.49
C ALA A 371 -15.39 -24.46 29.43
N LEU A 372 -14.74 -23.57 30.17
CA LEU A 372 -15.07 -22.13 30.18
C LEU A 372 -14.72 -21.42 28.86
N THR A 373 -13.98 -22.10 27.98
CA THR A 373 -13.57 -21.64 26.66
C THR A 373 -14.13 -22.47 25.51
N GLY A 374 -15.13 -23.33 25.74
CA GLY A 374 -15.71 -24.20 24.70
C GLY A 374 -16.15 -23.45 23.43
N HIS A 375 -16.54 -22.18 23.57
CA HIS A 375 -16.91 -21.28 22.45
C HIS A 375 -15.72 -20.79 21.59
N LEU A 376 -14.48 -20.96 22.04
CA LEU A 376 -13.28 -20.58 21.30
C LEU A 376 -12.81 -21.71 20.38
N SER A 377 -12.40 -21.36 19.15
CA SER A 377 -11.74 -22.30 18.24
C SER A 377 -10.41 -22.80 18.81
N VAL A 378 -9.92 -23.94 18.32
CA VAL A 378 -8.65 -24.54 18.78
C VAL A 378 -7.48 -23.54 18.71
N MET A 379 -7.40 -22.73 17.64
CA MET A 379 -6.34 -21.72 17.49
C MET A 379 -6.49 -20.53 18.44
N GLN A 380 -7.73 -20.10 18.71
CA GLN A 380 -8.00 -19.07 19.72
C GLN A 380 -7.64 -19.55 21.12
N TRP A 381 -7.96 -20.81 21.45
CA TRP A 381 -7.55 -21.46 22.70
C TRP A 381 -6.03 -21.56 22.83
N LEU A 382 -5.31 -22.05 21.82
CA LEU A 382 -3.85 -22.13 21.87
C LEU A 382 -3.20 -20.75 22.07
N THR A 383 -3.74 -19.71 21.43
CA THR A 383 -3.27 -18.32 21.59
C THR A 383 -3.53 -17.80 23.02
N LEU A 384 -4.70 -18.10 23.59
CA LEU A 384 -5.03 -17.77 24.98
C LEU A 384 -4.15 -18.54 25.97
N LYS A 385 -3.96 -19.84 25.76
CA LYS A 385 -3.11 -20.73 26.57
C LYS A 385 -1.68 -20.23 26.62
N ALA A 386 -1.08 -19.90 25.46
CA ALA A 386 0.25 -19.31 25.38
C ALA A 386 0.35 -17.98 26.16
N SER A 387 -0.66 -17.11 26.01
CA SER A 387 -0.72 -15.82 26.70
C SER A 387 -0.81 -15.97 28.23
N LEU A 388 -1.58 -16.95 28.72
CA LEU A 388 -1.71 -17.26 30.14
C LEU A 388 -0.46 -17.98 30.70
N LEU A 389 0.17 -18.87 29.92
CA LEU A 389 1.43 -19.51 30.32
C LEU A 389 2.56 -18.48 30.46
N LYS A 390 2.67 -17.48 29.57
CA LYS A 390 3.66 -16.39 29.69
C LYS A 390 3.57 -15.68 31.05
N LEU A 391 2.35 -15.42 31.55
CA LEU A 391 2.14 -14.85 32.89
C LEU A 391 2.64 -15.73 34.05
N THR A 392 2.77 -17.05 33.87
CA THR A 392 3.30 -17.94 34.93
C THR A 392 4.82 -17.86 35.07
N VAL A 393 5.53 -17.53 33.99
CA VAL A 393 7.00 -17.42 33.94
C VAL A 393 7.48 -16.09 34.52
N ASP A 394 6.77 -15.00 34.24
CA ASP A 394 7.14 -13.62 34.59
C ASP A 394 7.09 -13.28 36.11
N GLY A 395 6.71 -14.22 36.99
CA GLY A 395 6.83 -14.05 38.44
C GLY A 395 5.99 -12.91 39.08
N PHE A 396 4.83 -12.57 38.54
CA PHE A 396 4.03 -11.44 39.03
C PHE A 396 3.49 -11.59 40.46
N LEU A 397 3.48 -10.47 41.21
CA LEU A 397 2.74 -10.34 42.47
C LEU A 397 1.24 -10.64 42.27
N PRO A 398 0.56 -11.35 43.20
CA PRO A 398 -0.84 -11.80 43.07
C PRO A 398 -1.84 -10.73 42.58
N ARG A 399 -1.76 -9.51 43.14
CA ARG A 399 -2.65 -8.40 42.75
C ARG A 399 -2.43 -7.89 41.31
N LYS A 400 -1.22 -8.02 40.77
CA LYS A 400 -0.91 -7.66 39.37
C LYS A 400 -1.28 -8.81 38.42
N LEU A 401 -1.10 -10.05 38.86
CA LEU A 401 -1.48 -11.25 38.13
C LEU A 401 -2.97 -11.25 37.78
N ASN A 402 -3.86 -11.11 38.76
CA ASN A 402 -5.31 -11.18 38.53
C ASN A 402 -5.83 -10.10 37.57
N ARG A 403 -5.28 -8.87 37.65
CA ARG A 403 -5.62 -7.79 36.70
C ARG A 403 -5.19 -8.12 35.28
N LYS A 404 -4.01 -8.73 35.08
CA LYS A 404 -3.55 -9.17 33.75
C LYS A 404 -4.36 -10.35 33.22
N ILE A 405 -4.68 -11.34 34.07
CA ILE A 405 -5.55 -12.47 33.68
C ILE A 405 -6.92 -11.94 33.23
N GLN A 406 -7.59 -11.10 34.03
CA GLN A 406 -8.90 -10.54 33.67
C GLN A 406 -8.84 -9.66 32.42
N TYR A 407 -7.74 -8.94 32.16
CA TYR A 407 -7.55 -8.18 30.93
C TYR A 407 -7.45 -9.10 29.70
N ILE A 408 -6.55 -10.10 29.72
CA ILE A 408 -6.39 -11.05 28.61
C ILE A 408 -7.68 -11.83 28.37
N TRP A 409 -8.36 -12.26 29.45
CA TRP A 409 -9.63 -12.97 29.37
C TRP A 409 -10.73 -12.11 28.73
N ARG A 410 -10.79 -10.81 29.06
CA ARG A 410 -11.71 -9.86 28.42
C ARG A 410 -11.40 -9.66 26.95
N GLU A 411 -10.12 -9.47 26.60
CA GLU A 411 -9.70 -9.22 25.23
C GLU A 411 -9.94 -10.43 24.31
N LYS A 412 -9.72 -11.65 24.80
CA LYS A 412 -9.77 -12.88 23.98
C LYS A 412 -11.08 -13.68 24.10
N CYS A 413 -11.80 -13.62 25.22
CA CYS A 413 -12.96 -14.50 25.47
C CYS A 413 -14.32 -13.79 25.45
N LEU A 414 -14.39 -12.47 25.66
CA LEU A 414 -15.65 -11.75 25.93
C LEU A 414 -16.24 -10.96 24.74
N TYR A 415 -15.72 -11.17 23.53
CA TYR A 415 -16.35 -10.66 22.29
C TYR A 415 -17.43 -11.59 21.70
N TYR A 416 -17.69 -12.73 22.33
CA TYR A 416 -18.80 -13.63 22.01
C TYR A 416 -19.82 -13.60 23.16
N LYS A 417 -20.85 -12.77 23.00
CA LYS A 417 -22.08 -12.74 23.81
C LYS A 417 -23.24 -12.28 22.95
#